data_AF-A0A8T6R8H1-F1
#
_entry.id   AF-A0A8T6R8H1-F1
#
_cell.length_a   1.000
_cell.length_b   1.000
_cell.length_c   1.000
_cell.angle_alpha   90.00
_cell.angle_beta   90.00
_cell.angle_gamma   90.00
#
_symmetry.space_group_name_H-M   'P 1'
#
loop_
_entity.id
_entity.type
_entity.pdbx_description
1 polymer ?
#
loop_
_entity_poly.entity_id
_entity_poly.type
_entity_poly.pdbx_seq_one_letter_code
_entity_poly.pdbx_strand_id
1 'polypeptide(L)' 'TDRATALAPWLQRYNTQRRHTALGGHPPTSRLSPT' A
#
# COMPACT_ATOMS: atom_id res chain seq x y z
N THR A 1 8.40 -6.74 19.91
CA THR A 1 8.06 -5.30 19.84
C THR A 1 8.52 -4.68 18.55
N ASP A 2 9.76 -4.92 18.10
CA ASP A 2 10.33 -4.41 16.85
C ASP A 2 9.52 -4.71 15.57
N ARG A 3 9.04 -5.95 15.41
CA ARG A 3 8.18 -6.32 14.27
C ARG A 3 6.87 -5.51 14.20
N ALA A 4 6.29 -5.18 15.36
CA ALA A 4 5.04 -4.43 15.41
C ALA A 4 5.26 -2.96 15.05
N THR A 5 6.39 -2.37 15.47
CA THR A 5 6.75 -0.99 15.13
C THR A 5 7.12 -0.84 13.65
N ALA A 6 7.67 -1.88 13.03
CA ALA A 6 7.95 -1.91 11.60
C ALA A 6 6.69 -2.05 10.71
N LEU A 7 5.57 -2.54 11.26
CA LEU A 7 4.36 -2.83 10.48
C LEU A 7 3.71 -1.56 9.94
N ALA A 8 3.58 -0.52 10.77
CA ALA A 8 2.94 0.74 10.37
C ALA A 8 3.61 1.43 9.16
N PRO A 9 4.93 1.69 9.16
CA PRO A 9 5.59 2.29 7.99
C PRO A 9 5.58 1.36 6.77
N TRP A 10 5.62 0.03 6.96
CA TRP A 10 5.53 -0.92 5.86
C TRP A 10 4.17 -0.87 5.16
N LEU A 11 3.07 -0.86 5.93
CA LEU A 11 1.71 -0.79 5.39
C LEU A 11 1.49 0.49 4.57
N GLN A 12 1.99 1.63 5.05
CA GLN A 12 1.89 2.89 4.33
C GLN A 12 2.55 2.77 2.96
N ARG A 13 3.82 2.36 2.91
CA ARG A 13 4.55 2.21 1.64
C ARG A 13 3.90 1.19 0.70
N TYR A 14 3.47 0.04 1.22
CA TYR A 14 2.83 -1.00 0.41
C TYR A 14 1.54 -0.48 -0.22
N ASN A 15 0.66 0.13 0.57
CA ASN A 15 -0.68 0.51 0.10
C ASN A 15 -0.67 1.76 -0.78
N THR A 16 0.27 2.70 -0.58
CA THR A 16 0.21 4.00 -1.26
C THR A 16 1.30 4.24 -2.31
N GLN A 17 2.42 3.51 -2.28
CA GLN A 17 3.57 3.78 -3.16
C GLN A 17 3.95 2.61 -4.08
N ARG A 18 3.72 1.37 -3.65
CA ARG A 18 4.15 0.19 -4.42
C ARG A 18 3.36 0.11 -5.73
N ARG A 19 4.05 0.01 -6.87
CA ARG A 19 3.41 -0.17 -8.17
C ARG A 19 2.91 -1.61 -8.36
N HIS A 20 1.68 -1.76 -8.85
CA HIS A 20 1.11 -3.07 -9.19
C HIS A 20 0.84 -3.17 -10.69
N THR A 21 1.42 -4.19 -11.35
CA THR A 21 1.29 -4.41 -12.80
C THR A 21 -0.16 -4.63 -13.23
N ALA A 22 -0.94 -5.37 -12.44
CA ALA A 22 -2.37 -5.58 -12.68
C ALA A 22 -3.22 -4.29 -12.60
N LEU A 23 -2.68 -3.24 -11.95
CA LEU A 23 -3.31 -1.92 -11.86
C LEU A 23 -2.65 -0.91 -12.81
N GLY A 24 -1.99 -1.35 -13.88
CA GLY A 24 -1.29 -0.44 -14.80
C GLY A 24 -0.11 0.32 -14.16
N GLY A 25 0.45 -0.21 -13.07
CA GLY A 25 1.51 0.42 -12.30
C GLY A 25 1.02 1.36 -11.20
N HIS A 26 -0.29 1.47 -10.95
CA HIS A 26 -0.85 2.21 -9.83
C HIS A 26 -0.71 1.47 -8.49
N PRO A 27 -0.77 2.18 -7.35
CA PRO A 27 -0.73 1.58 -6.02
C PRO A 27 -2.03 0.84 -5.65
N PRO A 28 -2.00 -0.05 -4.64
CA PRO A 28 -3.17 -0.82 -4.21
C PRO A 28 -4.40 0.04 -3.89
N THR A 29 -4.20 1.21 -3.28
CA THR A 29 -5.30 2.12 -2.90
C THR A 29 -6.08 2.66 -4.09
N SER A 30 -5.53 2.66 -5.31
CA SER A 30 -6.25 3.09 -6.52
C SER A 30 -7.44 2.19 -6.89
N ARG A 31 -7.60 1.05 -6.23
CA ARG A 31 -8.78 0.16 -6.38
C ARG A 31 -10.02 0.64 -5.63
N LEU A 32 -9.88 1.58 -4.70
CA LEU A 32 -10.97 1.98 -3.84
C LEU A 32 -11.89 2.95 -4.58
N SER A 33 -13.19 2.65 -4.62
CA SER A 33 -14.20 3.60 -5.09
C SER A 33 -14.42 4.68 -4.02
N PRO A 34 -14.69 5.94 -4.41
CA PRO A 34 -15.18 6.96 -3.48
C PRO A 34 -16.49 6.50 -2.83
N THR A 35 -16.66 6.80 -1.55
CA THR A 35 -17.89 6.57 -0.77
C THR A 35 -18.80 7.79 -0.81
#